data_AF-A0A545SSG1-F1
#
_entry.id   AF-A0A545SSG1-F1
#
_cell.length_a   1.000
_cell.length_b   1.000
_cell.length_c   1.000
_cell.angle_alpha   90.00
_cell.angle_beta   90.00
_cell.angle_gamma   90.00
#
_symmetry.space_group_name_H-M   'P 1'
#
loop_
_entity.id
_entity.type
_entity.pdbx_description
1 polymer ?
#
loop_
_entity_poly.entity_id
_entity_poly.type
_entity_poly.pdbx_seq_one_letter_code
_entity_poly.pdbx_strand_id
1 'polypeptide(L)'
;MTFLQIASLLIVLAGLFGAINYLFLKLPSAIGILVVSLFASVAILLLDLAAPGLGVADQVRTQVTSIDFSDALLEGMLGLLLFAGALHVKISDLREQWRLVFLMATMGVALSTVVVGVGFSWITGMPILIALVFGSLITPTDPVAVLGVLREANLQKSLETKIAGESLFNDGVGYVVFLVLVGLAFPHHGSHGGGHEESAAMGAIVLFLQEAVGGAVLGVVLGWLTFRIMRRIDDYSLEVLLTLGLAFGGYELAVALHFSAPIMAVCAGLLIGDVGAKHGMSEETRKYVDAFWKLIDEILNAVLFLMIGFEVFAVAFTMDAVVAGTMAIALALVARLTAVAVPVMLLKPFRSFSRGVIPIMTWGGLKGGISVALALSLPDNEWKPLILTATYIVVIFSIIVQGLTVAPMAKRVGREPELV
;
A
#
# COMPACT_ATOMS: atom_id res chain seq x y z
N MET A 1 -25.80 -7.94 -0.67
CA MET A 1 -25.55 -8.46 -2.03
C MET A 1 -24.70 -9.71 -1.92
N THR A 2 -24.72 -10.61 -2.90
CA THR A 2 -23.74 -11.72 -2.92
C THR A 2 -22.36 -11.17 -3.28
N PHE A 3 -21.29 -11.86 -2.88
CA PHE A 3 -19.91 -11.47 -3.23
C PHE A 3 -19.74 -11.23 -4.74
N LEU A 4 -20.33 -12.09 -5.59
CA LEU A 4 -20.28 -11.95 -7.04
C LEU A 4 -20.97 -10.67 -7.55
N GLN A 5 -22.09 -10.26 -6.93
CA GLN A 5 -22.77 -9.02 -7.29
C GLN A 5 -21.91 -7.80 -6.96
N ILE A 6 -21.26 -7.79 -5.79
CA ILE A 6 -20.36 -6.71 -5.37
C ILE A 6 -19.15 -6.65 -6.32
N ALA A 7 -18.48 -7.77 -6.56
CA ALA A 7 -17.32 -7.83 -7.45
C ALA A 7 -17.68 -7.37 -8.88
N SER A 8 -18.82 -7.82 -9.41
CA SER A 8 -19.30 -7.40 -10.72
C SER A 8 -19.59 -5.90 -10.77
N LEU A 9 -20.24 -5.34 -9.74
CA LEU A 9 -20.53 -3.91 -9.67
C LEU A 9 -19.23 -3.08 -9.63
N LEU A 10 -18.27 -3.48 -8.81
CA LEU A 10 -16.97 -2.80 -8.70
C LEU A 10 -16.22 -2.80 -10.05
N ILE A 11 -16.20 -3.93 -10.77
CA ILE A 11 -15.55 -4.00 -12.08
C ILE A 11 -16.26 -3.11 -13.11
N VAL A 12 -17.59 -3.13 -13.15
CA VAL A 12 -18.37 -2.30 -14.08
C VAL A 12 -18.15 -0.81 -13.79
N LEU A 13 -18.19 -0.41 -12.52
CA LEU A 13 -17.96 0.98 -12.11
C LEU A 13 -16.51 1.41 -12.36
N ALA A 14 -15.52 0.55 -12.10
CA ALA A 14 -14.12 0.85 -12.39
C ALA A 14 -13.90 1.09 -13.89
N GLY A 15 -14.51 0.25 -14.74
CA GLY A 15 -14.49 0.45 -16.20
C GLY A 15 -15.17 1.74 -16.64
N LEU A 16 -16.36 2.04 -16.09
CA LEU A 16 -17.10 3.26 -16.38
C LEU A 16 -16.32 4.52 -15.97
N PHE A 17 -15.79 4.55 -14.74
CA PHE A 17 -15.06 5.71 -14.22
C PHE A 17 -13.70 5.86 -14.89
N GLY A 18 -13.05 4.75 -15.24
CA GLY A 18 -11.86 4.74 -16.09
C GLY A 18 -12.15 5.35 -17.47
N ALA A 19 -13.28 5.02 -18.09
CA ALA A 19 -13.70 5.60 -19.36
C ALA A 19 -14.00 7.11 -19.24
N ILE A 20 -14.68 7.54 -18.17
CA ILE A 20 -14.92 8.96 -17.89
C ILE A 20 -13.59 9.71 -17.73
N ASN A 21 -12.65 9.16 -16.96
CA ASN A 21 -11.32 9.75 -16.82
C ASN A 21 -10.61 9.86 -18.18
N TYR A 22 -10.60 8.79 -18.97
CA TYR A 22 -9.95 8.76 -20.28
C TYR A 22 -10.53 9.80 -21.25
N LEU A 23 -11.87 9.94 -21.29
CA LEU A 23 -12.56 10.83 -22.21
C LEU A 23 -12.50 12.30 -21.78
N PHE A 24 -12.61 12.59 -20.48
CA PHE A 24 -12.83 13.96 -19.99
C PHE A 24 -11.68 14.54 -19.14
N LEU A 25 -11.11 13.77 -18.21
CA LEU A 25 -10.15 14.30 -17.22
C LEU A 25 -8.68 14.15 -17.64
N LYS A 26 -8.35 13.07 -18.36
CA LYS A 26 -6.99 12.72 -18.81
C LYS A 26 -5.95 12.71 -17.68
N LEU A 27 -6.37 12.32 -16.48
CA LEU A 27 -5.48 12.13 -15.34
C LEU A 27 -4.88 10.71 -15.37
N PRO A 28 -3.77 10.46 -14.66
CA PRO A 28 -3.26 9.11 -14.45
C PRO A 28 -4.37 8.18 -13.95
N SER A 29 -4.47 6.98 -14.53
CA SER A 29 -5.65 6.11 -14.41
C SER A 29 -6.19 5.98 -12.98
N ALA A 30 -5.34 5.57 -12.03
CA ALA A 30 -5.73 5.39 -10.62
C ALA A 30 -6.24 6.69 -9.97
N ILE A 31 -5.53 7.81 -10.16
CA ILE A 31 -5.94 9.13 -9.63
C ILE A 31 -7.26 9.57 -10.26
N GLY A 32 -7.40 9.38 -11.57
CA GLY A 32 -8.61 9.74 -12.30
C GLY A 32 -9.84 8.99 -11.82
N ILE A 33 -9.73 7.67 -11.60
CA ILE A 33 -10.81 6.84 -11.06
C ILE A 33 -11.20 7.31 -9.65
N LEU A 34 -10.23 7.60 -8.78
CA LEU A 34 -10.51 8.15 -7.45
C LEU A 34 -11.23 9.51 -7.53
N VAL A 35 -10.78 10.40 -8.41
CA VAL A 35 -11.40 11.72 -8.56
C VAL A 35 -12.84 11.60 -9.06
N VAL A 36 -13.10 10.76 -10.07
CA VAL A 36 -14.46 10.53 -10.58
C VAL A 36 -15.36 9.91 -9.50
N SER A 37 -14.86 8.93 -8.75
CA SER A 37 -15.62 8.29 -7.67
C SER A 37 -15.91 9.23 -6.50
N LEU A 38 -14.96 10.08 -6.12
CA LEU A 38 -15.18 11.11 -5.11
C LEU A 38 -16.23 12.14 -5.57
N PHE A 39 -16.14 12.61 -6.82
CA PHE A 39 -17.15 13.51 -7.38
C PHE A 39 -18.54 12.87 -7.42
N ALA A 40 -18.64 11.62 -7.85
CA ALA A 40 -19.90 10.88 -7.85
C ALA A 40 -20.47 10.75 -6.42
N SER A 41 -19.62 10.43 -5.45
CA SER A 41 -20.02 10.28 -4.05
C SER A 41 -20.49 11.60 -3.44
N VAL A 42 -19.76 12.69 -3.66
CA VAL A 42 -20.16 14.03 -3.20
C VAL A 42 -21.45 14.49 -3.89
N ALA A 43 -21.61 14.23 -5.18
CA ALA A 43 -22.84 14.56 -5.90
C ALA A 43 -24.06 13.84 -5.31
N ILE A 44 -23.92 12.57 -4.94
CA ILE A 44 -24.97 11.80 -4.26
C ILE A 44 -25.29 12.40 -2.88
N LEU A 45 -24.26 12.75 -2.09
CA LEU A 45 -24.46 13.40 -0.78
C LEU A 45 -25.17 14.76 -0.90
N LEU A 46 -24.81 15.56 -1.90
CA LEU A 46 -25.46 16.86 -2.16
C LEU A 46 -26.91 16.70 -2.63
N LEU A 47 -27.20 15.70 -3.45
CA LEU A 47 -28.56 15.37 -3.87
C LEU A 47 -29.43 14.97 -2.69
N ASP A 48 -28.89 14.22 -1.74
CA ASP A 48 -29.60 13.81 -0.53
C ASP A 48 -29.94 15.00 0.37
N LEU A 49 -29.03 15.97 0.50
CA LEU A 49 -29.30 17.23 1.20
C LEU A 49 -30.37 18.08 0.49
N ALA A 50 -30.40 18.08 -0.84
CA ALA A 50 -31.37 18.84 -1.62
C ALA A 50 -32.75 18.18 -1.69
N ALA A 51 -32.81 16.85 -1.66
CA ALA A 51 -34.04 16.05 -1.78
C ALA A 51 -34.02 14.83 -0.85
N PRO A 52 -34.11 15.03 0.49
CA PRO A 52 -33.98 13.96 1.48
C PRO A 52 -35.09 12.88 1.38
N GLY A 53 -36.19 13.16 0.68
CA GLY A 53 -37.25 12.19 0.44
C GLY A 53 -36.90 11.06 -0.53
N LEU A 54 -35.75 11.13 -1.24
CA LEU A 54 -35.32 10.09 -2.18
C LEU A 54 -34.53 8.95 -1.51
N GLY A 55 -33.92 9.19 -0.35
CA GLY A 55 -33.17 8.18 0.44
C GLY A 55 -32.01 7.51 -0.31
N VAL A 56 -31.48 8.16 -1.37
CA VAL A 56 -30.47 7.56 -2.26
C VAL A 56 -29.14 7.43 -1.53
N ALA A 57 -28.74 8.42 -0.73
CA ALA A 57 -27.49 8.33 0.01
C ALA A 57 -27.54 7.26 1.10
N ASP A 58 -28.67 7.09 1.80
CA ASP A 58 -28.83 6.03 2.81
C ASP A 58 -28.75 4.63 2.19
N GLN A 59 -29.35 4.44 1.01
CA GLN A 59 -29.23 3.18 0.27
C GLN A 59 -27.78 2.90 -0.17
N VAL A 60 -27.10 3.89 -0.73
CA VAL A 60 -25.69 3.76 -1.15
C VAL A 60 -24.80 3.53 0.05
N ARG A 61 -25.00 4.25 1.16
CA ARG A 61 -24.24 4.09 2.40
C ARG A 61 -24.41 2.70 2.99
N THR A 62 -25.64 2.18 3.02
CA THR A 62 -25.91 0.81 3.48
C THR A 62 -25.21 -0.22 2.58
N GLN A 63 -25.17 0.02 1.27
CA GLN A 63 -24.47 -0.88 0.35
C GLN A 63 -22.94 -0.79 0.50
N VAL A 64 -22.37 0.41 0.57
CA VAL A 64 -20.91 0.61 0.74
C VAL A 64 -20.45 0.04 2.07
N THR A 65 -21.14 0.31 3.17
CA THR A 65 -20.81 -0.27 4.49
C THR A 65 -21.06 -1.78 4.58
N SER A 66 -21.86 -2.36 3.68
CA SER A 66 -21.99 -3.81 3.55
C SER A 66 -20.85 -4.47 2.79
N ILE A 67 -20.04 -3.68 2.07
CA ILE A 67 -18.79 -4.15 1.48
C ILE A 67 -17.75 -4.03 2.59
N ASP A 68 -17.27 -5.15 3.12
CA ASP A 68 -16.15 -5.12 4.04
C ASP A 68 -14.88 -4.76 3.26
N PHE A 69 -14.60 -3.45 3.17
CA PHE A 69 -13.44 -2.91 2.46
C PHE A 69 -12.14 -3.49 3.02
N SER A 70 -12.07 -3.64 4.34
CA SER A 70 -10.91 -4.18 5.03
C SER A 70 -10.63 -5.59 4.54
N ASP A 71 -11.61 -6.49 4.62
CA ASP A 71 -11.42 -7.89 4.25
C ASP A 71 -11.19 -8.04 2.75
N ALA A 72 -11.96 -7.32 1.92
CA ALA A 72 -11.77 -7.33 0.47
C ALA A 72 -10.35 -6.92 0.07
N LEU A 73 -9.79 -5.89 0.71
CA LEU A 73 -8.43 -5.44 0.42
C LEU A 73 -7.37 -6.36 1.06
N LEU A 74 -7.40 -6.57 2.37
CA LEU A 74 -6.34 -7.24 3.13
C LEU A 74 -6.28 -8.74 2.87
N GLU A 75 -7.42 -9.40 2.73
CA GLU A 75 -7.48 -10.86 2.49
C GLU A 75 -7.57 -11.16 0.99
N GLY A 76 -8.32 -10.36 0.22
CA GLY A 76 -8.58 -10.63 -1.19
C GLY A 76 -7.54 -10.08 -2.17
N MET A 77 -7.13 -8.82 -2.01
CA MET A 77 -6.40 -8.09 -3.05
C MET A 77 -4.92 -7.86 -2.72
N LEU A 78 -4.57 -7.68 -1.44
CA LEU A 78 -3.25 -7.25 -0.98
C LEU A 78 -2.15 -8.23 -1.44
N GLY A 79 -2.37 -9.54 -1.26
CA GLY A 79 -1.44 -10.56 -1.71
C GLY A 79 -1.16 -10.48 -3.22
N LEU A 80 -2.20 -10.26 -4.03
CA LEU A 80 -2.07 -10.13 -5.48
C LEU A 80 -1.36 -8.84 -5.89
N LEU A 81 -1.73 -7.70 -5.28
CA LEU A 81 -1.11 -6.40 -5.56
C LEU A 81 0.38 -6.42 -5.24
N LEU A 82 0.76 -6.98 -4.09
CA LEU A 82 2.16 -7.09 -3.68
C LEU A 82 2.93 -8.09 -4.54
N PHE A 83 2.33 -9.24 -4.86
CA PHE A 83 2.94 -10.22 -5.75
C PHE A 83 3.17 -9.64 -7.16
N ALA A 84 2.15 -8.98 -7.72
CA ALA A 84 2.23 -8.35 -9.04
C ALA A 84 3.26 -7.22 -9.05
N GLY A 85 3.26 -6.34 -8.04
CA GLY A 85 4.24 -5.28 -7.89
C GLY A 85 5.67 -5.83 -7.81
N ALA A 86 5.87 -6.90 -7.02
CA ALA A 86 7.16 -7.58 -6.87
C ALA A 86 7.65 -8.22 -8.18
N LEU A 87 6.76 -8.85 -8.95
CA LEU A 87 7.09 -9.53 -10.20
C LEU A 87 7.73 -8.60 -11.23
N HIS A 88 7.33 -7.33 -11.25
CA HIS A 88 7.88 -6.33 -12.17
C HIS A 88 9.22 -5.72 -11.72
N VAL A 89 9.66 -5.98 -10.49
CA VAL A 89 10.91 -5.43 -9.94
C VAL A 89 12.09 -6.34 -10.29
N LYS A 90 13.08 -5.77 -11.01
CA LYS A 90 14.32 -6.47 -11.34
C LYS A 90 15.22 -6.58 -10.12
N ILE A 91 15.49 -7.80 -9.66
CA ILE A 91 16.39 -8.05 -8.50
C ILE A 91 17.79 -7.48 -8.75
N SER A 92 18.30 -7.50 -9.99
CA SER A 92 19.61 -6.90 -10.30
C SER A 92 19.67 -5.42 -9.95
N ASP A 93 18.65 -4.67 -10.34
CA ASP A 93 18.56 -3.23 -10.14
C ASP A 93 18.30 -2.93 -8.64
N LEU A 94 17.46 -3.75 -8.00
CA LEU A 94 17.20 -3.67 -6.56
C LEU A 94 18.47 -3.95 -5.74
N ARG A 95 19.30 -4.91 -6.17
CA ARG A 95 20.59 -5.24 -5.53
C ARG A 95 21.59 -4.09 -5.63
N GLU A 96 21.47 -3.17 -6.57
CA GLU A 96 22.29 -1.96 -6.57
C GLU A 96 21.83 -0.93 -5.54
N GLN A 97 20.55 -0.96 -5.14
CA GLN A 97 19.92 0.01 -4.24
C GLN A 97 19.59 -0.57 -2.84
N TRP A 98 19.89 -1.84 -2.61
CA TRP A 98 19.42 -2.62 -1.44
C TRP A 98 19.68 -1.96 -0.10
N ARG A 99 20.85 -1.33 0.10
CA ARG A 99 21.21 -0.69 1.38
C ARG A 99 20.24 0.43 1.72
N LEU A 100 19.87 1.24 0.73
CA LEU A 100 18.95 2.34 0.93
C LEU A 100 17.52 1.83 1.12
N VAL A 101 17.08 0.90 0.26
CA VAL A 101 15.74 0.29 0.35
C VAL A 101 15.55 -0.39 1.71
N PHE A 102 16.52 -1.18 2.15
CA PHE A 102 16.49 -1.86 3.45
C PHE A 102 16.43 -0.88 4.62
N LEU A 103 17.23 0.19 4.62
CA LEU A 103 17.18 1.21 5.66
C LEU A 103 15.84 1.96 5.68
N MET A 104 15.24 2.23 4.53
CA MET A 104 13.93 2.87 4.46
C MET A 104 12.82 1.93 4.94
N ALA A 105 12.83 0.67 4.50
CA ALA A 105 11.85 -0.35 4.91
C ALA A 105 11.94 -0.77 6.39
N THR A 106 13.04 -0.46 7.08
CA THR A 106 13.21 -0.77 8.51
C THR A 106 13.22 0.50 9.35
N MET A 107 14.33 1.22 9.36
CA MET A 107 14.51 2.45 10.12
C MET A 107 13.56 3.56 9.65
N GLY A 108 13.33 3.69 8.34
CA GLY A 108 12.37 4.67 7.81
C GLY A 108 10.94 4.40 8.31
N VAL A 109 10.51 3.14 8.32
CA VAL A 109 9.21 2.73 8.86
C VAL A 109 9.09 3.03 10.34
N ALA A 110 10.10 2.67 11.13
CA ALA A 110 10.13 2.93 12.56
C ALA A 110 10.10 4.43 12.87
N LEU A 111 10.91 5.23 12.17
CA LEU A 111 10.93 6.69 12.32
C LEU A 111 9.59 7.30 11.93
N SER A 112 9.01 6.90 10.80
CA SER A 112 7.70 7.40 10.35
C SER A 112 6.61 7.09 11.37
N THR A 113 6.57 5.85 11.87
CA THR A 113 5.63 5.39 12.89
C THR A 113 5.75 6.23 14.17
N VAL A 114 6.97 6.45 14.66
CA VAL A 114 7.21 7.23 15.88
C VAL A 114 6.87 8.71 15.67
N VAL A 115 7.29 9.33 14.56
CA VAL A 115 7.03 10.75 14.30
C VAL A 115 5.54 11.02 14.17
N VAL A 116 4.82 10.20 13.38
CA VAL A 116 3.36 10.35 13.26
C VAL A 116 2.68 10.01 14.58
N GLY A 117 3.04 8.92 15.25
CA GLY A 117 2.35 8.50 16.46
C GLY A 117 2.55 9.44 17.65
N VAL A 118 3.79 9.84 17.94
CA VAL A 118 4.07 10.82 19.01
C VAL A 118 3.44 12.17 18.67
N GLY A 119 3.57 12.62 17.42
CA GLY A 119 2.99 13.88 16.97
C GLY A 119 1.47 13.88 17.09
N PHE A 120 0.81 12.80 16.68
CA PHE A 120 -0.65 12.69 16.71
C PHE A 120 -1.19 12.56 18.14
N SER A 121 -0.51 11.79 19.00
CA SER A 121 -0.80 11.74 20.44
C SER A 121 -0.74 13.12 21.08
N TRP A 122 0.29 13.91 20.76
CA TRP A 122 0.45 15.26 21.30
C TRP A 122 -0.66 16.23 20.86
N ILE A 123 -1.13 16.11 19.61
CA ILE A 123 -2.17 17.00 19.05
C ILE A 123 -3.57 16.62 19.56
N THR A 124 -3.85 15.33 19.70
CA THR A 124 -5.22 14.82 19.95
C THR A 124 -5.45 14.38 21.40
N GLY A 125 -4.39 14.23 22.20
CA GLY A 125 -4.45 13.62 23.52
C GLY A 125 -4.61 12.10 23.50
N MET A 126 -4.55 11.47 22.32
CA MET A 126 -4.67 10.02 22.16
C MET A 126 -3.57 9.27 22.92
N PRO A 127 -3.89 8.14 23.58
CA PRO A 127 -2.89 7.28 24.21
C PRO A 127 -1.77 6.93 23.22
N ILE A 128 -0.52 7.06 23.66
CA ILE A 128 0.66 6.94 22.78
C ILE A 128 0.66 5.63 21.98
N LEU A 129 0.21 4.52 22.58
CA LEU A 129 0.19 3.22 21.94
C LEU A 129 -0.81 3.16 20.77
N ILE A 130 -2.00 3.74 20.93
CA ILE A 130 -3.01 3.86 19.87
C ILE A 130 -2.52 4.84 18.79
N ALA A 131 -1.84 5.91 19.19
CA ALA A 131 -1.27 6.85 18.22
C ALA A 131 -0.11 6.22 17.43
N LEU A 132 0.69 5.35 18.04
CA LEU A 132 1.70 4.56 17.30
C LEU A 132 1.04 3.59 16.31
N VAL A 133 -0.11 2.99 16.64
CA VAL A 133 -0.92 2.22 15.67
C VAL A 133 -1.29 3.10 14.47
N PHE A 134 -1.78 4.33 14.72
CA PHE A 134 -2.02 5.31 13.64
C PHE A 134 -0.76 5.65 12.85
N GLY A 135 0.38 5.80 13.51
CA GLY A 135 1.66 6.00 12.83
C GLY A 135 2.05 4.84 11.91
N SER A 136 1.84 3.60 12.34
CA SER A 136 2.16 2.42 11.54
C SER A 136 1.25 2.29 10.31
N LEU A 137 -0.05 2.56 10.41
CA LEU A 137 -0.96 2.44 9.26
C LEU A 137 -0.79 3.57 8.24
N ILE A 138 -0.31 4.75 8.64
CA ILE A 138 0.00 5.86 7.72
C ILE A 138 1.37 5.66 7.05
N THR A 139 2.23 4.78 7.54
CA THR A 139 3.59 4.61 7.02
C THR A 139 3.69 3.96 5.64
N PRO A 140 2.91 2.90 5.31
CA PRO A 140 2.82 2.31 3.96
C PRO A 140 2.63 3.33 2.84
N THR A 141 3.14 3.00 1.65
CA THR A 141 3.17 3.91 0.49
C THR A 141 2.95 3.17 -0.81
N ASP A 142 2.08 3.69 -1.66
CA ASP A 142 1.66 3.08 -2.91
C ASP A 142 2.61 3.40 -4.08
N PRO A 143 3.36 2.40 -4.61
CA PRO A 143 4.27 2.62 -5.72
C PRO A 143 3.53 2.79 -7.06
N VAL A 144 2.33 2.23 -7.20
CA VAL A 144 1.60 2.18 -8.47
C VAL A 144 1.12 3.57 -8.84
N ALA A 145 0.50 4.29 -7.90
CA ALA A 145 0.09 5.66 -8.12
C ALA A 145 1.28 6.57 -8.49
N VAL A 146 2.41 6.38 -7.81
CA VAL A 146 3.61 7.21 -7.98
C VAL A 146 4.25 6.97 -9.33
N LEU A 147 4.54 5.70 -9.64
CA LEU A 147 5.22 5.31 -10.87
C LEU A 147 4.35 5.59 -12.09
N GLY A 148 3.03 5.44 -11.97
CA GLY A 148 2.08 5.83 -13.02
C GLY A 148 2.22 7.28 -13.43
N VAL A 149 2.31 8.20 -12.45
CA VAL A 149 2.51 9.64 -12.71
C VAL A 149 3.94 9.96 -13.14
N LEU A 150 4.93 9.33 -12.52
CA LEU A 150 6.34 9.67 -12.73
C LEU A 150 6.94 9.12 -14.03
N ARG A 151 6.30 8.14 -14.68
CA ARG A 151 6.67 7.70 -16.04
C ARG A 151 6.68 8.86 -17.04
N GLU A 152 5.78 9.83 -16.91
CA GLU A 152 5.74 11.04 -17.76
C GLU A 152 6.84 12.07 -17.45
N ALA A 153 7.54 11.90 -16.32
CA ALA A 153 8.64 12.76 -15.91
C ALA A 153 10.02 12.24 -16.34
N ASN A 154 10.08 11.08 -17.03
CA ASN A 154 11.30 10.44 -17.53
C ASN A 154 12.41 10.37 -16.46
N LEU A 155 12.06 9.81 -15.29
CA LEU A 155 12.98 9.71 -14.17
C LEU A 155 14.16 8.78 -14.47
N GLN A 156 15.26 9.00 -13.75
CA GLN A 156 16.35 8.03 -13.73
C GLN A 156 15.82 6.69 -13.22
N LYS A 157 16.10 5.61 -13.96
CA LYS A 157 15.73 4.24 -13.60
C LYS A 157 16.11 3.85 -12.17
N SER A 158 17.26 4.35 -11.69
CA SER A 158 17.71 4.12 -10.30
C SER A 158 16.75 4.68 -9.24
N LEU A 159 16.04 5.78 -9.54
CA LEU A 159 15.05 6.38 -8.65
C LEU A 159 13.73 5.63 -8.69
N GLU A 160 13.30 5.19 -9.87
CA GLU A 160 12.14 4.31 -10.01
C GLU A 160 12.32 3.02 -9.22
N THR A 161 13.50 2.38 -9.32
CA THR A 161 13.82 1.18 -8.52
C THR A 161 13.83 1.46 -7.02
N LYS A 162 14.31 2.63 -6.58
CA LYS A 162 14.28 3.00 -5.15
C LYS A 162 12.86 3.18 -4.64
N ILE A 163 12.00 3.84 -5.42
CA ILE A 163 10.59 4.05 -5.07
C ILE A 163 9.84 2.71 -5.05
N ALA A 164 9.96 1.93 -6.12
CA ALA A 164 9.30 0.62 -6.23
C ALA A 164 9.75 -0.32 -5.11
N GLY A 165 11.06 -0.42 -4.88
CA GLY A 165 11.62 -1.28 -3.83
C GLY A 165 11.20 -0.84 -2.44
N GLU A 166 11.24 0.45 -2.14
CA GLU A 166 10.86 0.95 -0.82
C GLU A 166 9.39 0.70 -0.52
N SER A 167 8.47 1.10 -1.40
CA SER A 167 7.04 0.83 -1.24
C SER A 167 6.74 -0.66 -1.05
N LEU A 168 7.35 -1.53 -1.86
CA LEU A 168 7.09 -2.97 -1.84
C LEU A 168 7.40 -3.60 -0.48
N PHE A 169 8.55 -3.25 0.11
CA PHE A 169 8.92 -3.75 1.44
C PHE A 169 8.24 -2.96 2.57
N ASN A 170 7.99 -1.66 2.38
CA ASN A 170 7.31 -0.82 3.37
C ASN A 170 5.88 -1.29 3.62
N ASP A 171 5.14 -1.71 2.59
CA ASP A 171 3.78 -2.22 2.76
C ASP A 171 3.77 -3.51 3.60
N GLY A 172 4.69 -4.44 3.33
CA GLY A 172 4.83 -5.67 4.10
C GLY A 172 5.31 -5.44 5.54
N VAL A 173 6.35 -4.62 5.75
CA VAL A 173 6.88 -4.33 7.10
C VAL A 173 5.91 -3.48 7.91
N GLY A 174 5.29 -2.47 7.29
CA GLY A 174 4.30 -1.61 7.91
C GLY A 174 3.08 -2.38 8.40
N TYR A 175 2.63 -3.38 7.62
CA TYR A 175 1.57 -4.31 8.05
C TYR A 175 1.95 -5.10 9.31
N VAL A 176 3.17 -5.66 9.38
CA VAL A 176 3.64 -6.40 10.56
C VAL A 176 3.77 -5.47 11.78
N VAL A 177 4.33 -4.26 11.60
CA VAL A 177 4.42 -3.27 12.69
C VAL A 177 3.02 -2.90 13.20
N PHE A 178 2.06 -2.74 12.30
CA PHE A 178 0.67 -2.49 12.64
C PHE A 178 0.06 -3.63 13.48
N LEU A 179 0.18 -4.89 13.04
CA LEU A 179 -0.35 -6.03 13.78
C LEU A 179 0.24 -6.14 15.20
N VAL A 180 1.56 -5.96 15.33
CA VAL A 180 2.25 -5.96 16.62
C VAL A 180 1.71 -4.83 17.52
N LEU A 181 1.61 -3.61 17.00
CA LEU A 181 1.11 -2.47 17.77
C LEU A 181 -0.36 -2.60 18.14
N VAL A 182 -1.20 -3.17 17.27
CA VAL A 182 -2.62 -3.47 17.55
C VAL A 182 -2.72 -4.52 18.65
N GLY A 183 -1.92 -5.59 18.59
CA GLY A 183 -1.90 -6.63 19.64
C GLY A 183 -1.47 -6.09 21.01
N LEU A 184 -0.59 -5.09 21.03
CA LEU A 184 -0.20 -4.38 22.26
C LEU A 184 -1.25 -3.37 22.73
N ALA A 185 -1.86 -2.62 21.80
CA ALA A 185 -2.83 -1.56 22.08
C ALA A 185 -4.20 -2.10 22.52
N PHE A 186 -4.59 -3.26 21.97
CA PHE A 186 -5.88 -3.90 22.17
C PHE A 186 -5.70 -5.37 22.58
N PRO A 187 -5.19 -5.65 23.80
CA PRO A 187 -5.01 -7.01 24.26
C PRO A 187 -6.35 -7.73 24.29
N HIS A 188 -6.55 -8.72 23.42
CA HIS A 188 -7.71 -9.58 23.51
C HIS A 188 -7.54 -10.52 24.71
N HIS A 189 -8.55 -10.60 25.57
CA HIS A 189 -8.62 -11.50 26.73
C HIS A 189 -8.62 -13.02 26.37
N GLY A 190 -8.23 -13.43 25.15
CA GLY A 190 -8.58 -14.75 24.59
C GLY A 190 -7.55 -15.51 23.76
N SER A 191 -6.34 -15.00 23.47
CA SER A 191 -5.33 -15.81 22.77
C SER A 191 -4.38 -16.50 23.75
N HIS A 192 -4.49 -17.83 23.77
CA HIS A 192 -3.70 -18.75 24.56
C HIS A 192 -2.18 -18.57 24.36
N GLY A 193 -1.49 -18.18 25.42
CA GLY A 193 -0.05 -18.26 25.57
C GLY A 193 0.33 -17.93 27.00
N GLY A 194 0.63 -18.97 27.79
CA GLY A 194 0.89 -18.89 29.22
C GLY A 194 1.96 -17.87 29.60
N GLY A 195 1.80 -17.32 30.80
CA GLY A 195 2.57 -16.20 31.29
C GLY A 195 4.07 -16.37 31.17
N HIS A 196 4.71 -15.32 30.68
CA HIS A 196 5.91 -14.76 31.27
C HIS A 196 5.83 -13.24 31.09
N GLU A 197 5.97 -12.49 32.19
CA GLU A 197 6.34 -11.08 32.19
C GLU A 197 7.78 -10.88 31.63
N GLU A 198 8.15 -11.59 30.57
CA GLU A 198 9.23 -11.13 29.71
C GLU A 198 8.72 -9.86 29.06
N SER A 199 9.38 -8.74 29.38
CA SER A 199 9.13 -7.39 28.89
C SER A 199 8.33 -7.39 27.57
N ALA A 200 7.13 -6.80 27.56
CA ALA A 200 6.26 -6.79 26.38
C ALA A 200 6.97 -6.38 25.07
N ALA A 201 8.07 -5.61 25.20
CA ALA A 201 8.99 -5.27 24.11
C ALA A 201 9.74 -6.48 23.52
N MET A 202 10.23 -7.41 24.35
CA MET A 202 10.89 -8.64 23.89
C MET A 202 9.90 -9.56 23.16
N GLY A 203 8.69 -9.73 23.71
CA GLY A 203 7.62 -10.50 23.05
C GLY A 203 7.24 -9.92 21.68
N ALA A 204 7.13 -8.59 21.59
CA ALA A 204 6.87 -7.88 20.34
C ALA A 204 8.00 -8.06 19.30
N ILE A 205 9.27 -8.02 19.72
CA ILE A 205 10.42 -8.25 18.84
C ILE A 205 10.44 -9.69 18.32
N VAL A 206 10.19 -10.67 19.18
CA VAL A 206 10.15 -12.08 18.78
C VAL A 206 9.00 -12.33 17.79
N LEU A 207 7.81 -11.78 18.06
CA LEU A 207 6.67 -11.88 17.16
C LEU A 207 6.97 -11.23 15.80
N PHE A 208 7.51 -10.01 15.80
CA PHE A 208 7.91 -9.31 14.59
C PHE A 208 8.91 -10.12 13.75
N LEU A 209 9.95 -10.66 14.41
CA LEU A 209 10.96 -11.48 13.73
C LEU A 209 10.36 -12.77 13.18
N GLN A 210 9.49 -13.45 13.95
CA GLN A 210 8.81 -14.65 13.51
C GLN A 210 7.94 -14.38 12.28
N GLU A 211 7.10 -13.34 12.32
CA GLU A 211 6.21 -13.01 11.20
C GLU A 211 6.99 -12.57 9.96
N ALA A 212 7.96 -11.65 10.12
CA ALA A 212 8.69 -11.09 9.00
C ALA A 212 9.67 -12.09 8.37
N VAL A 213 10.47 -12.78 9.18
CA VAL A 213 11.43 -13.78 8.68
C VAL A 213 10.71 -15.04 8.21
N GLY A 214 9.68 -15.49 8.93
CA GLY A 214 8.85 -16.62 8.52
C GLY A 214 8.20 -16.39 7.16
N GLY A 215 7.61 -15.20 6.96
CA GLY A 215 7.01 -14.80 5.68
C GLY A 215 8.05 -14.77 4.55
N ALA A 216 9.21 -14.16 4.79
CA ALA A 216 10.28 -14.09 3.79
C ALA A 216 10.82 -15.47 3.40
N VAL A 217 11.10 -16.33 4.39
CA VAL A 217 11.58 -17.70 4.14
C VAL A 217 10.53 -18.51 3.38
N LEU A 218 9.26 -18.45 3.80
CA LEU A 218 8.18 -19.14 3.12
C LEU A 218 8.04 -18.68 1.67
N GLY A 219 8.07 -17.37 1.42
CA GLY A 219 7.96 -16.80 0.07
C GLY A 219 9.11 -17.24 -0.84
N VAL A 220 10.34 -17.26 -0.33
CA VAL A 220 11.51 -17.77 -1.07
C VAL A 220 11.39 -19.27 -1.35
N VAL A 221 10.98 -20.08 -0.36
CA VAL A 221 10.84 -21.53 -0.52
C VAL A 221 9.75 -21.88 -1.52
N LEU A 222 8.56 -21.30 -1.37
CA LEU A 222 7.44 -21.54 -2.28
C LEU A 222 7.73 -21.00 -3.68
N GLY A 223 8.28 -19.79 -3.79
CA GLY A 223 8.70 -19.24 -5.07
C GLY A 223 9.73 -20.11 -5.78
N TRP A 224 10.73 -20.63 -5.04
CA TRP A 224 11.73 -21.54 -5.59
C TRP A 224 11.14 -22.87 -6.04
N LEU A 225 10.22 -23.45 -5.25
CA LEU A 225 9.53 -24.69 -5.60
C LEU A 225 8.69 -24.52 -6.87
N THR A 226 7.89 -23.46 -6.94
CA THR A 226 7.08 -23.12 -8.12
C THR A 226 7.98 -22.92 -9.34
N PHE A 227 9.06 -22.14 -9.21
CA PHE A 227 10.07 -21.99 -10.26
C PHE A 227 10.63 -23.33 -10.75
N ARG A 228 10.95 -24.25 -9.82
CA ARG A 228 11.52 -25.56 -10.17
C ARG A 228 10.54 -26.42 -10.97
N ILE A 229 9.24 -26.28 -10.71
CA ILE A 229 8.17 -26.94 -11.45
C ILE A 229 8.01 -26.29 -12.84
N MET A 230 7.93 -24.96 -12.90
CA MET A 230 7.79 -24.21 -14.16
C MET A 230 8.90 -24.52 -15.15
N ARG A 231 10.15 -24.70 -14.68
CA ARG A 231 11.28 -25.13 -15.52
C ARG A 231 11.08 -26.45 -16.29
N ARG A 232 10.11 -27.27 -15.91
CA ARG A 232 9.79 -28.56 -16.55
C ARG A 232 8.53 -28.50 -17.39
N ILE A 233 7.90 -27.33 -17.48
CA ILE A 233 6.66 -27.07 -18.19
C ILE A 233 7.00 -26.09 -19.33
N ASP A 234 6.33 -26.26 -20.46
CA ASP A 234 6.40 -25.31 -21.59
C ASP A 234 4.95 -25.06 -22.06
N ASP A 235 4.16 -24.52 -21.14
CA ASP A 235 2.74 -24.20 -21.33
C ASP A 235 2.45 -22.91 -20.55
N TYR A 236 2.25 -21.83 -21.30
CA TYR A 236 2.05 -20.50 -20.72
C TYR A 236 0.78 -20.42 -19.85
N SER A 237 -0.26 -21.19 -20.14
CA SER A 237 -1.52 -21.16 -19.39
C SER A 237 -1.33 -21.82 -18.03
N LEU A 238 -0.65 -22.97 -18.00
CA LEU A 238 -0.33 -23.67 -16.76
C LEU A 238 0.66 -22.87 -15.90
N GLU A 239 1.64 -22.21 -16.52
CA GLU A 239 2.59 -21.36 -15.80
C GLU A 239 1.91 -20.14 -15.16
N VAL A 240 1.00 -19.46 -15.87
CA VAL A 240 0.17 -18.40 -15.28
C VAL A 240 -0.65 -18.95 -14.10
N LEU A 241 -1.28 -20.11 -14.26
CA LEU A 241 -2.05 -20.75 -13.18
C LEU A 241 -1.18 -21.07 -11.95
N LEU A 242 0.06 -21.53 -12.14
CA LEU A 242 1.01 -21.78 -11.04
C LEU A 242 1.38 -20.49 -10.31
N THR A 243 1.57 -19.37 -11.03
CA THR A 243 1.83 -18.08 -10.38
C THR A 243 0.63 -17.56 -9.59
N LEU A 244 -0.59 -17.72 -10.11
CA LEU A 244 -1.83 -17.43 -9.37
C LEU A 244 -1.97 -18.32 -8.12
N GLY A 245 -1.70 -19.61 -8.27
CA GLY A 245 -1.73 -20.57 -7.16
C GLY A 245 -0.69 -20.23 -6.08
N LEU A 246 0.48 -19.74 -6.48
CA LEU A 246 1.50 -19.25 -5.55
C LEU A 246 1.02 -17.98 -4.83
N ALA A 247 0.43 -17.03 -5.54
CA ALA A 247 -0.02 -15.77 -4.97
C ALA A 247 -1.19 -15.96 -4.00
N PHE A 248 -2.21 -16.76 -4.34
CA PHE A 248 -3.33 -17.04 -3.44
C PHE A 248 -2.99 -18.11 -2.39
N GLY A 249 -2.55 -19.28 -2.84
CA GLY A 249 -2.31 -20.42 -1.96
C GLY A 249 -1.12 -20.21 -1.03
N GLY A 250 -0.08 -19.50 -1.50
CA GLY A 250 1.02 -19.10 -0.63
C GLY A 250 0.58 -18.09 0.44
N TYR A 251 -0.32 -17.17 0.08
CA TYR A 251 -0.82 -16.13 0.99
C TYR A 251 -1.64 -16.75 2.12
N GLU A 252 -2.62 -17.58 1.78
CA GLU A 252 -3.42 -18.34 2.74
C GLU A 252 -2.56 -19.26 3.62
N LEU A 253 -1.55 -19.90 3.04
CA LEU A 253 -0.62 -20.73 3.81
C LEU A 253 0.21 -19.89 4.80
N ALA A 254 0.64 -18.68 4.42
CA ALA A 254 1.34 -17.79 5.32
C ALA A 254 0.45 -17.35 6.49
N VAL A 255 -0.80 -16.99 6.21
CA VAL A 255 -1.80 -16.67 7.24
C VAL A 255 -2.00 -17.85 8.19
N ALA A 256 -2.20 -19.07 7.66
CA ALA A 256 -2.39 -20.28 8.45
C ALA A 256 -1.19 -20.64 9.33
N LEU A 257 0.03 -20.25 8.92
CA LEU A 257 1.27 -20.45 9.68
C LEU A 257 1.61 -19.28 10.61
N HIS A 258 0.76 -18.26 10.69
CA HIS A 258 1.01 -17.02 11.42
C HIS A 258 2.32 -16.33 10.99
N PHE A 259 2.57 -16.32 9.68
CA PHE A 259 3.66 -15.59 9.04
C PHE A 259 3.11 -14.39 8.27
N SER A 260 3.97 -13.42 7.96
CA SER A 260 3.57 -12.25 7.19
C SER A 260 3.26 -12.65 5.74
N ALA A 261 1.97 -12.72 5.43
CA ALA A 261 1.48 -13.02 4.09
C ALA A 261 1.86 -11.96 3.04
N PRO A 262 1.84 -10.64 3.37
CA PRO A 262 2.42 -9.60 2.52
C PRO A 262 3.90 -9.81 2.19
N ILE A 263 4.75 -10.09 3.18
CA ILE A 263 6.19 -10.31 2.94
C ILE A 263 6.43 -11.59 2.14
N MET A 264 5.65 -12.65 2.39
CA MET A 264 5.67 -13.86 1.59
C MET A 264 5.39 -13.56 0.11
N ALA A 265 4.33 -12.80 -0.18
CA ALA A 265 3.93 -12.46 -1.55
C ALA A 265 5.02 -11.63 -2.27
N VAL A 266 5.62 -10.68 -1.56
CA VAL A 266 6.75 -9.88 -2.07
C VAL A 266 7.95 -10.76 -2.41
N CYS A 267 8.38 -11.62 -1.48
CA CYS A 267 9.55 -12.48 -1.70
C CYS A 267 9.32 -13.51 -2.81
N ALA A 268 8.11 -14.09 -2.86
CA ALA A 268 7.72 -15.02 -3.92
C ALA A 268 7.67 -14.32 -5.29
N GLY A 269 7.04 -13.15 -5.38
CA GLY A 269 6.94 -12.37 -6.61
C GLY A 269 8.29 -11.91 -7.14
N LEU A 270 9.19 -11.42 -6.27
CA LEU A 270 10.55 -11.04 -6.66
C LEU A 270 11.32 -12.23 -7.26
N LEU A 271 11.21 -13.41 -6.63
CA LEU A 271 11.90 -14.62 -7.09
C LEU A 271 11.40 -15.05 -8.46
N ILE A 272 10.08 -15.12 -8.66
CA ILE A 272 9.48 -15.48 -9.94
C ILE A 272 9.83 -14.45 -11.03
N GLY A 273 9.73 -13.16 -10.71
CA GLY A 273 10.01 -12.06 -11.65
C GLY A 273 11.45 -11.99 -12.16
N ASP A 274 12.44 -12.36 -11.35
CA ASP A 274 13.85 -12.37 -11.79
C ASP A 274 14.34 -13.75 -12.24
N VAL A 275 14.20 -14.78 -11.39
CA VAL A 275 14.79 -16.09 -11.62
C VAL A 275 13.94 -16.92 -12.60
N GLY A 276 12.61 -16.85 -12.45
CA GLY A 276 11.64 -17.47 -13.38
C GLY A 276 11.82 -16.95 -14.80
N ALA A 277 11.80 -15.62 -14.93
CA ALA A 277 11.89 -14.95 -16.22
C ALA A 277 13.24 -15.11 -16.95
N LYS A 278 14.36 -15.39 -16.23
CA LYS A 278 15.70 -15.54 -16.83
C LYS A 278 16.10 -16.98 -17.14
N HIS A 279 15.61 -17.96 -16.37
CA HIS A 279 16.14 -19.32 -16.42
C HIS A 279 15.09 -20.44 -16.49
N GLY A 280 13.80 -20.10 -16.47
CA GLY A 280 12.74 -21.10 -16.42
C GLY A 280 11.54 -20.88 -17.33
N MET A 281 11.52 -19.82 -18.13
CA MET A 281 10.43 -19.51 -19.05
C MET A 281 10.97 -19.33 -20.48
N SER A 282 10.21 -19.77 -21.47
CA SER A 282 10.40 -19.31 -22.85
C SER A 282 10.07 -17.82 -22.96
N GLU A 283 10.57 -17.14 -24.01
CA GLU A 283 10.28 -15.72 -24.22
C GLU A 283 8.78 -15.46 -24.38
N GLU A 284 8.07 -16.39 -25.01
CA GLU A 284 6.62 -16.34 -25.20
C GLU A 284 5.89 -16.45 -23.86
N THR A 285 6.20 -17.47 -23.05
CA THR A 285 5.55 -17.64 -21.74
C THR A 285 5.79 -16.43 -20.84
N ARG A 286 7.03 -15.93 -20.79
CA ARG A 286 7.35 -14.71 -20.03
C ARG A 286 6.46 -13.54 -20.43
N LYS A 287 6.28 -13.32 -21.73
CA LYS A 287 5.43 -12.23 -22.24
C LYS A 287 3.98 -12.38 -21.78
N TYR A 288 3.43 -13.59 -21.77
CA TYR A 288 2.07 -13.84 -21.29
C TYR A 288 1.94 -13.66 -19.77
N VAL A 289 2.89 -14.17 -18.98
CA VAL A 289 2.91 -14.00 -17.52
C VAL A 289 3.01 -12.52 -17.16
N ASP A 290 3.96 -11.79 -17.76
CA ASP A 290 4.14 -10.34 -17.54
C ASP A 290 2.87 -9.56 -17.94
N ALA A 291 2.29 -9.86 -19.11
CA ALA A 291 1.08 -9.19 -19.57
C ALA A 291 -0.14 -9.49 -18.69
N PHE A 292 -0.32 -10.73 -18.27
CA PHE A 292 -1.40 -11.15 -17.39
C PHE A 292 -1.32 -10.43 -16.04
N TRP A 293 -0.17 -10.48 -15.38
CA TRP A 293 0.00 -9.85 -14.07
C TRP A 293 -0.09 -8.32 -14.14
N LYS A 294 0.38 -7.71 -15.23
CA LYS A 294 0.17 -6.28 -15.46
C LYS A 294 -1.32 -5.92 -15.55
N LEU A 295 -2.12 -6.71 -16.27
CA LEU A 295 -3.57 -6.47 -16.36
C LEU A 295 -4.28 -6.68 -15.02
N ILE A 296 -3.91 -7.73 -14.27
CA ILE A 296 -4.44 -7.97 -12.93
C ILE A 296 -4.11 -6.79 -12.00
N ASP A 297 -2.86 -6.34 -11.99
CA ASP A 297 -2.42 -5.19 -11.20
C ASP A 297 -3.22 -3.93 -11.55
N GLU A 298 -3.39 -3.63 -12.84
CA GLU A 298 -4.18 -2.48 -13.31
C GLU A 298 -5.66 -2.57 -12.89
N ILE A 299 -6.28 -3.75 -13.00
CA ILE A 299 -7.68 -3.97 -12.60
C ILE A 299 -7.85 -3.84 -11.09
N LEU A 300 -6.99 -4.48 -10.30
CA LEU A 300 -7.07 -4.44 -8.83
C LEU A 300 -6.84 -3.02 -8.31
N ASN A 301 -5.89 -2.27 -8.87
CA ASN A 301 -5.71 -0.87 -8.51
C ASN A 301 -6.91 -0.02 -8.93
N ALA A 302 -7.49 -0.23 -10.12
CA ALA A 302 -8.70 0.48 -10.51
C ALA A 302 -9.85 0.26 -9.51
N VAL A 303 -10.05 -0.98 -9.07
CA VAL A 303 -11.03 -1.33 -8.04
C VAL A 303 -10.67 -0.70 -6.68
N LEU A 304 -9.40 -0.77 -6.28
CA LEU A 304 -8.93 -0.17 -5.03
C LEU A 304 -9.23 1.32 -4.94
N PHE A 305 -8.84 2.08 -5.97
CA PHE A 305 -9.04 3.54 -6.00
C PHE A 305 -10.51 3.92 -6.11
N LEU A 306 -11.32 3.11 -6.80
CA LEU A 306 -12.78 3.24 -6.81
C LEU A 306 -13.35 3.08 -5.40
N MET A 307 -12.96 2.01 -4.69
CA MET A 307 -13.44 1.73 -3.34
C MET A 307 -13.03 2.85 -2.37
N ILE A 308 -11.80 3.36 -2.44
CA ILE A 308 -11.36 4.51 -1.63
C ILE A 308 -12.26 5.73 -1.90
N GLY A 309 -12.66 5.98 -3.15
CA GLY A 309 -13.54 7.10 -3.47
C GLY A 309 -14.94 6.99 -2.86
N PHE A 310 -15.47 5.77 -2.75
CA PHE A 310 -16.75 5.51 -2.08
C PHE A 310 -16.65 5.46 -0.55
N GLU A 311 -15.45 5.28 0.02
CA GLU A 311 -15.27 5.21 1.47
C GLU A 311 -15.69 6.49 2.20
N VAL A 312 -15.86 7.62 1.50
CA VAL A 312 -16.41 8.86 2.06
C VAL A 312 -17.77 8.66 2.75
N PHE A 313 -18.57 7.66 2.35
CA PHE A 313 -19.87 7.35 2.96
C PHE A 313 -19.76 6.65 4.33
N ALA A 314 -18.63 5.99 4.60
CA ALA A 314 -18.36 5.31 5.86
C ALA A 314 -17.68 6.22 6.90
N VAL A 315 -17.08 7.34 6.45
CA VAL A 315 -16.33 8.27 7.29
C VAL A 315 -17.23 9.32 7.94
N ALA A 316 -17.05 9.54 9.24
CA ALA A 316 -17.74 10.60 9.98
C ALA A 316 -16.89 11.88 10.06
N PHE A 317 -17.33 12.94 9.39
CA PHE A 317 -16.65 14.23 9.40
C PHE A 317 -17.13 15.10 10.56
N THR A 318 -16.41 15.04 11.69
CA THR A 318 -16.52 16.05 12.76
C THR A 318 -15.46 17.13 12.57
N MET A 319 -15.71 18.35 13.05
CA MET A 319 -14.76 19.46 12.90
C MET A 319 -13.41 19.13 13.53
N ASP A 320 -13.42 18.54 14.73
CA ASP A 320 -12.19 18.12 15.42
C ASP A 320 -11.41 17.08 14.62
N ALA A 321 -12.11 16.12 14.00
CA ALA A 321 -11.48 15.11 13.16
C ALA A 321 -10.89 15.69 11.87
N VAL A 322 -11.54 16.70 11.28
CA VAL A 322 -11.00 17.40 10.10
C VAL A 322 -9.75 18.20 10.44
N VAL A 323 -9.75 18.89 11.59
CA VAL A 323 -8.56 19.62 12.07
C VAL A 323 -7.42 18.65 12.35
N ALA A 324 -7.69 17.55 13.08
CA ALA A 324 -6.70 16.51 13.35
C ALA A 324 -6.17 15.86 12.06
N GLY A 325 -7.03 15.55 11.10
CA GLY A 325 -6.64 15.01 9.80
C GLY A 325 -5.78 15.98 8.98
N THR A 326 -6.09 17.28 9.01
CA THR A 326 -5.29 18.31 8.35
C THR A 326 -3.90 18.43 8.99
N MET A 327 -3.82 18.37 10.31
CA MET A 327 -2.55 18.33 11.02
C MET A 327 -1.77 17.03 10.77
N ALA A 328 -2.48 15.90 10.62
CA ALA A 328 -1.90 14.62 10.25
C ALA A 328 -1.23 14.65 8.87
N ILE A 329 -1.69 15.48 7.92
CA ILE A 329 -0.99 15.70 6.65
C ILE A 329 0.42 16.27 6.90
N ALA A 330 0.52 17.32 7.71
CA ALA A 330 1.81 17.93 8.03
C ALA A 330 2.73 16.92 8.75
N LEU A 331 2.19 16.16 9.72
CA LEU A 331 2.94 15.11 10.39
C LEU A 331 3.40 14.02 9.42
N ALA A 332 2.53 13.55 8.51
CA ALA A 332 2.88 12.53 7.53
C ALA A 332 3.99 13.00 6.58
N LEU A 333 3.99 14.28 6.18
CA LEU A 333 5.06 14.86 5.36
C LEU A 333 6.39 14.97 6.13
N VAL A 334 6.35 15.37 7.39
CA VAL A 334 7.55 15.44 8.26
C VAL A 334 8.10 14.02 8.54
N ALA A 335 7.21 13.09 8.84
CA ALA A 335 7.54 11.67 9.02
C ALA A 335 8.17 11.10 7.76
N ARG A 336 7.62 11.40 6.58
CA ARG A 336 8.18 10.96 5.31
C ARG A 336 9.54 11.59 5.03
N LEU A 337 9.69 12.90 5.29
CA LEU A 337 10.98 13.58 5.13
C LEU A 337 12.05 12.96 6.02
N THR A 338 11.73 12.68 7.29
CA THR A 338 12.68 12.05 8.22
C THR A 338 12.99 10.60 7.82
N ALA A 339 11.98 9.83 7.42
CA ALA A 339 12.13 8.45 6.95
C ALA A 339 13.01 8.32 5.70
N VAL A 340 13.07 9.35 4.84
CA VAL A 340 13.94 9.37 3.64
C VAL A 340 15.29 10.03 3.95
N ALA A 341 15.29 11.19 4.59
CA ALA A 341 16.50 11.99 4.80
C ALA A 341 17.50 11.28 5.71
N VAL A 342 17.05 10.62 6.78
CA VAL A 342 17.96 9.94 7.72
C VAL A 342 18.73 8.79 7.04
N PRO A 343 18.09 7.80 6.37
CA PRO A 343 18.81 6.78 5.60
C PRO A 343 19.76 7.34 4.55
N VAL A 344 19.33 8.37 3.80
CA VAL A 344 20.15 8.98 2.75
C VAL A 344 21.38 9.67 3.35
N MET A 345 21.23 10.39 4.46
CA MET A 345 22.34 11.06 5.15
C MET A 345 23.33 10.06 5.75
N LEU A 346 22.86 8.95 6.33
CA LEU A 346 23.73 7.89 6.84
C LEU A 346 24.55 7.20 5.75
N LEU A 347 23.97 7.06 4.54
CA LEU A 347 24.66 6.44 3.41
C LEU A 347 25.50 7.42 2.59
N LYS A 348 25.31 8.74 2.75
CA LYS A 348 26.01 9.78 2.00
C LYS A 348 27.55 9.68 2.06
N PRO A 349 28.20 9.31 3.18
CA PRO A 349 29.65 9.09 3.21
C PRO A 349 30.13 7.92 2.35
N PHE A 350 29.26 6.95 2.08
CA PHE A 350 29.59 5.72 1.37
C PHE A 350 29.06 5.70 -0.07
N ARG A 351 28.22 6.67 -0.45
CA ARG A 351 27.55 6.71 -1.76
C ARG A 351 27.15 8.12 -2.15
N SER A 352 27.31 8.46 -3.43
CA SER A 352 26.76 9.68 -4.01
C SER A 352 25.24 9.56 -4.24
N PHE A 353 24.52 10.62 -3.89
CA PHE A 353 23.09 10.77 -4.17
C PHE A 353 22.87 12.06 -4.93
N SER A 354 22.01 12.03 -5.95
CA SER A 354 21.59 13.26 -6.63
C SER A 354 20.76 14.12 -5.67
N ARG A 355 20.83 15.46 -5.85
CA ARG A 355 20.10 16.41 -4.99
C ARG A 355 18.58 16.20 -5.05
N GLY A 356 18.07 15.62 -6.14
CA GLY A 356 16.66 15.30 -6.32
C GLY A 356 16.14 14.09 -5.53
N VAL A 357 17.00 13.21 -4.99
CA VAL A 357 16.54 11.97 -4.33
C VAL A 357 15.63 12.26 -3.14
N ILE A 358 16.08 13.08 -2.18
CA ILE A 358 15.30 13.39 -0.97
C ILE A 358 13.96 14.06 -1.32
N PRO A 359 13.90 15.17 -2.08
CA PRO A 359 12.62 15.81 -2.37
C PRO A 359 11.69 14.87 -3.14
N ILE A 360 12.16 14.20 -4.21
CA ILE A 360 11.31 13.35 -5.05
C ILE A 360 10.79 12.14 -4.26
N MET A 361 11.62 11.48 -3.45
CA MET A 361 11.17 10.34 -2.64
C MET A 361 10.27 10.76 -1.46
N THR A 362 10.45 11.98 -0.94
CA THR A 362 9.59 12.51 0.11
C THR A 362 8.21 12.84 -0.45
N TRP A 363 8.15 13.58 -1.55
CA TRP A 363 6.89 14.02 -2.13
C TRP A 363 6.18 12.91 -2.91
N GLY A 364 6.95 12.00 -3.50
CA GLY A 364 6.46 10.80 -4.17
C GLY A 364 6.15 9.64 -3.22
N GLY A 365 6.14 9.84 -1.90
CA GLY A 365 5.64 8.83 -0.96
C GLY A 365 4.12 8.85 -0.88
N LEU A 366 3.42 8.47 -1.97
CA LEU A 366 1.96 8.51 -1.98
C LEU A 366 1.38 7.47 -1.03
N LYS A 367 0.33 7.82 -0.30
CA LYS A 367 -0.41 6.92 0.58
C LYS A 367 -1.42 6.12 -0.24
N GLY A 368 -1.50 4.82 0.04
CA GLY A 368 -2.36 3.87 -0.66
C GLY A 368 -3.63 3.51 0.10
N GLY A 369 -4.47 2.69 -0.53
CA GLY A 369 -5.67 2.15 0.09
C GLY A 369 -5.41 1.21 1.28
N ILE A 370 -4.20 0.66 1.39
CA ILE A 370 -3.80 -0.19 2.53
C ILE A 370 -3.98 0.55 3.85
N SER A 371 -3.59 1.83 3.94
CA SER A 371 -3.79 2.65 5.13
C SER A 371 -5.26 2.73 5.56
N VAL A 372 -6.17 2.87 4.60
CA VAL A 372 -7.61 2.94 4.84
C VAL A 372 -8.14 1.60 5.36
N ALA A 373 -7.75 0.49 4.72
CA ALA A 373 -8.16 -0.84 5.18
C ALA A 373 -7.64 -1.15 6.59
N LEU A 374 -6.39 -0.80 6.89
CA LEU A 374 -5.83 -0.99 8.24
C LEU A 374 -6.54 -0.14 9.29
N ALA A 375 -7.00 1.06 8.93
CA ALA A 375 -7.80 1.86 9.85
C ALA A 375 -9.20 1.26 10.09
N LEU A 376 -9.80 0.61 9.08
CA LEU A 376 -11.10 -0.06 9.18
C LEU A 376 -11.02 -1.36 9.97
N SER A 377 -9.92 -2.11 9.83
CA SER A 377 -9.67 -3.36 10.55
C SER A 377 -9.43 -3.18 12.05
N LEU A 378 -9.28 -1.93 12.53
CA LEU A 378 -9.11 -1.66 13.95
C LEU A 378 -10.33 -2.15 14.75
N PRO A 379 -10.12 -2.76 15.93
CA PRO A 379 -11.21 -3.05 16.85
C PRO A 379 -12.00 -1.79 17.19
N ASP A 380 -13.31 -1.94 17.42
CA ASP A 380 -14.15 -0.79 17.77
C ASP A 380 -13.71 -0.16 19.08
N ASN A 381 -13.38 1.13 19.01
CA ASN A 381 -12.91 1.93 20.13
C ASN A 381 -13.26 3.41 19.89
N GLU A 382 -13.13 4.24 20.93
CA GLU A 382 -13.47 5.67 20.87
C GLU A 382 -12.63 6.47 19.85
N TRP A 383 -11.42 6.01 19.53
CA TRP A 383 -10.47 6.67 18.64
C TRP A 383 -10.60 6.22 17.18
N LYS A 384 -11.25 5.08 16.90
CA LYS A 384 -11.39 4.52 15.55
C LYS A 384 -12.02 5.51 14.56
N PRO A 385 -13.13 6.24 14.88
CA PRO A 385 -13.68 7.24 13.96
C PRO A 385 -12.70 8.38 13.65
N LEU A 386 -11.94 8.85 14.65
CA LEU A 386 -10.94 9.89 14.45
C LEU A 386 -9.79 9.41 13.55
N ILE A 387 -9.30 8.20 13.79
CA ILE A 387 -8.26 7.55 12.99
C ILE A 387 -8.72 7.38 11.55
N LEU A 388 -9.94 6.88 11.33
CA LEU A 388 -10.51 6.72 9.99
C LEU A 388 -10.58 8.04 9.22
N THR A 389 -11.14 9.09 9.83
CA THR A 389 -11.26 10.39 9.19
C THR A 389 -9.89 11.02 8.91
N ALA A 390 -8.94 10.92 9.84
CA ALA A 390 -7.59 11.43 9.64
C ALA A 390 -6.85 10.67 8.53
N THR A 391 -6.94 9.34 8.51
CA THR A 391 -6.37 8.48 7.46
C THR A 391 -6.96 8.82 6.10
N TYR A 392 -8.29 8.97 6.02
CA TYR A 392 -8.96 9.30 4.78
C TYR A 392 -8.48 10.65 4.22
N ILE A 393 -8.42 11.68 5.07
CA ILE A 393 -7.93 13.02 4.69
C ILE A 393 -6.47 12.95 4.18
N VAL A 394 -5.60 12.22 4.88
CA VAL A 394 -4.20 12.05 4.49
C VAL A 394 -4.07 11.31 3.14
N VAL A 395 -4.86 10.25 2.94
CA VAL A 395 -4.84 9.45 1.69
C VAL A 395 -5.37 10.26 0.51
N ILE A 396 -6.50 10.95 0.66
CA ILE A 396 -7.06 11.81 -0.39
C ILE A 396 -6.12 12.96 -0.74
N PHE A 397 -5.56 13.65 0.27
CA PHE A 397 -4.55 14.68 0.05
C PHE A 397 -3.35 14.12 -0.71
N SER A 398 -2.85 12.96 -0.27
CA SER A 398 -1.70 12.34 -0.90
C SER A 398 -1.99 12.01 -2.37
N ILE A 399 -3.04 11.27 -2.67
CA ILE A 399 -3.30 10.80 -4.04
C ILE A 399 -3.60 11.98 -4.97
N ILE A 400 -4.41 12.95 -4.55
CA ILE A 400 -4.82 14.06 -5.42
C ILE A 400 -3.73 15.13 -5.46
N VAL A 401 -3.32 15.65 -4.30
CA VAL A 401 -2.38 16.78 -4.25
C VAL A 401 -0.96 16.32 -4.54
N GLN A 402 -0.40 15.38 -3.76
CA GLN A 402 0.96 14.91 -4.02
C GLN A 402 1.03 14.18 -5.38
N GLY A 403 0.03 13.36 -5.72
CA GLY A 403 0.02 12.60 -6.97
C GLY A 403 0.04 13.50 -8.20
N LEU A 404 -0.78 14.56 -8.26
CA LEU A 404 -0.76 15.47 -9.41
C LEU A 404 0.44 16.43 -9.44
N THR A 405 1.08 16.67 -8.29
CA THR A 405 2.21 17.61 -8.18
C THR A 405 3.59 16.96 -8.18
N VAL A 406 3.69 15.63 -8.06
CA VAL A 406 4.98 14.91 -8.03
C VAL A 406 5.72 14.98 -9.37
N ALA A 407 5.04 14.80 -10.51
CA ALA A 407 5.66 14.93 -11.83
C ALA A 407 6.24 16.33 -12.10
N PRO A 408 5.50 17.45 -11.94
CA PRO A 408 6.06 18.78 -12.16
C PRO A 408 7.18 19.10 -11.16
N MET A 409 7.09 18.63 -9.92
CA MET A 409 8.18 18.79 -8.96
C MET A 409 9.42 18.01 -9.39
N ALA A 410 9.27 16.73 -9.75
CA ALA A 410 10.36 15.89 -10.26
C ALA A 410 11.04 16.49 -11.49
N LYS A 411 10.29 17.10 -12.42
CA LYS A 411 10.86 17.82 -13.57
C LYS A 411 11.71 19.04 -13.17
N ARG A 412 11.42 19.69 -12.04
CA ARG A 412 12.17 20.86 -11.55
C ARG A 412 13.45 20.47 -10.81
N VAL A 413 13.41 19.43 -9.96
CA VAL A 413 14.56 19.01 -9.13
C VAL A 413 15.38 17.86 -9.73
N GLY A 414 14.82 17.13 -10.70
CA GLY A 414 15.47 16.00 -11.38
C GLY A 414 16.31 16.39 -12.59
N ARG A 415 16.24 17.65 -13.06
CA ARG A 415 17.19 18.17 -14.07
C ARG A 415 18.57 18.28 -13.43
N GLU A 416 19.51 17.47 -13.90
CA GLU A 416 20.93 17.83 -13.75
C GLU A 416 21.16 19.18 -14.45
N PRO A 417 22.07 20.04 -13.95
CA PRO A 417 22.43 21.24 -14.68
C PRO A 417 22.93 20.80 -16.06
N GLU A 418 22.41 21.41 -17.13
CA GLU A 418 23.02 21.31 -18.44
C GLU A 418 24.50 21.64 -18.26
N LEU A 419 25.38 20.68 -18.58
CA LEU A 419 26.80 20.93 -18.65
C LEU A 419 26.99 21.95 -19.78
N VAL A 420 27.04 23.23 -19.42
CA VAL A 420 27.45 24.34 -20.29
C VAL A 420 28.97 24.39 -20.31
#